data_AF-A0A0M8MFV0-F1
#
_entry.id   AF-A0A0M8MFV0-F1
#
_cell.length_a   1.000
_cell.length_b   1.000
_cell.length_c   1.000
_cell.angle_alpha   90.00
_cell.angle_beta   90.00
_cell.angle_gamma   90.00
#
_symmetry.space_group_name_H-M   'P 1'
#
loop_
_entity.id
_entity.type
_entity.pdbx_description
1 polymer ?
#
loop_
_entity_poly.entity_id
_entity_poly.type
_entity_poly.pdbx_seq_one_letter_code
_entity_poly.pdbx_strand_id
1 'polypeptide(L)'
;MQNDFSEIIKAFEKNGVDVASAAYSFTAYSLNTPLSFRFENLAAFLLFLNVSADKQGQVKQMLTDAGLEPDKFFFVNFFKPKVAEI
;
A
#
# COMPACT_ATOMS: atom_id res chain seq x y z
N MET A 1 11.22 -0.38 -16.18
CA MET A 1 9.80 -0.03 -16.41
C MET A 1 9.51 1.19 -15.58
N GLN A 2 8.91 2.23 -16.16
CA GLN A 2 8.47 3.41 -15.42
C GLN A 2 7.24 2.95 -14.63
N ASN A 3 7.34 2.80 -13.31
CA ASN A 3 6.19 2.45 -12.47
C ASN A 3 5.25 3.65 -12.44
N ASP A 4 4.33 3.69 -13.39
CA ASP A 4 3.33 4.74 -13.48
C ASP A 4 2.22 4.45 -12.46
N PHE A 5 2.29 5.11 -11.31
CA PHE A 5 1.31 4.96 -10.24
C PHE A 5 0.01 5.73 -10.50
N SER A 6 -0.19 6.29 -11.70
CA SER A 6 -1.33 7.16 -12.02
C SER A 6 -2.68 6.48 -11.81
N GLU A 7 -2.77 5.17 -12.04
CA GLU A 7 -4.01 4.42 -11.79
C GLU A 7 -4.34 4.33 -10.30
N ILE A 8 -3.32 4.22 -9.45
CA ILE A 8 -3.48 4.24 -7.99
C ILE A 8 -3.92 5.64 -7.54
N ILE A 9 -3.26 6.70 -8.03
CA ILE A 9 -3.60 8.09 -7.69
C ILE A 9 -5.04 8.43 -8.10
N LYS A 10 -5.44 8.11 -9.33
CA LYS A 10 -6.82 8.32 -9.80
C LYS A 10 -7.85 7.58 -8.95
N ALA A 11 -7.54 6.35 -8.52
CA ALA A 11 -8.42 5.59 -7.66
C ALA A 11 -8.55 6.24 -6.27
N PHE A 12 -7.47 6.80 -5.73
CA PHE A 12 -7.49 7.54 -4.47
C PHE A 12 -8.34 8.80 -4.58
N GLU A 13 -8.14 9.61 -5.63
CA GLU A 13 -8.96 10.80 -5.91
C GLU A 13 -10.44 10.45 -6.04
N LYS A 14 -10.77 9.42 -6.82
CA LYS A 14 -12.14 8.95 -7.02
C LYS A 14 -12.83 8.47 -5.73
N ASN A 15 -12.06 7.92 -4.79
CA ASN A 15 -12.58 7.41 -3.51
C ASN A 15 -12.45 8.42 -2.37
N GLY A 16 -11.91 9.61 -2.63
CA GLY A 16 -11.66 10.64 -1.62
C GLY A 16 -10.70 10.16 -0.53
N VAL A 17 -9.65 9.45 -0.93
CA VAL A 17 -8.57 8.99 -0.05
C VAL A 17 -7.34 9.83 -0.34
N ASP A 18 -6.77 10.44 0.69
CA ASP A 18 -5.51 11.16 0.57
C ASP A 18 -4.33 10.19 0.70
N VAL A 19 -3.38 10.25 -0.24
CA VAL A 19 -2.26 9.29 -0.31
C VAL A 19 -1.35 9.37 0.92
N ALA A 20 -1.16 10.57 1.48
CA ALA A 20 -0.27 10.80 2.61
C ALA A 20 -0.85 10.27 3.93
N SER A 21 -2.18 10.18 4.04
CA SER A 21 -2.89 9.74 5.25
C SER A 21 -3.61 8.40 5.09
N ALA A 22 -3.59 7.79 3.91
CA ALA A 22 -4.20 6.49 3.66
C ALA A 22 -3.61 5.42 4.59
N ALA A 23 -4.49 4.72 5.30
CA ALA A 23 -4.10 3.51 6.00
C ALA A 23 -4.12 2.33 5.01
N TYR A 24 -3.29 1.32 5.27
CA TYR A 24 -3.14 0.18 4.37
C TYR A 24 -2.91 -1.14 5.12
N SER A 25 -3.23 -2.24 4.44
CA SER A 25 -2.99 -3.61 4.91
C SER A 25 -2.49 -4.49 3.76
N PHE A 26 -1.74 -5.53 4.09
CA PHE A 26 -1.18 -6.46 3.10
C PHE A 26 -1.96 -7.77 3.05
N THR A 27 -2.16 -8.30 1.83
CA THR A 27 -2.80 -9.60 1.60
C THR A 27 -2.11 -10.36 0.46
N ALA A 28 -2.19 -11.69 0.48
CA ALA A 28 -1.69 -12.53 -0.61
C ALA A 28 -2.58 -12.48 -1.87
N TYR A 29 -3.81 -11.99 -1.72
CA TYR A 29 -4.85 -11.96 -2.74
C TYR A 29 -5.54 -10.59 -2.78
N SER A 30 -6.15 -10.27 -3.92
CA SER A 30 -6.95 -9.03 -4.06
C SER A 30 -8.22 -9.12 -3.24
N LEU A 31 -8.57 -8.06 -2.51
CA LEU A 31 -9.89 -7.95 -1.85
C LEU A 31 -11.01 -7.53 -2.82
N ASN A 32 -10.71 -7.42 -4.11
CA ASN A 32 -11.65 -6.99 -5.16
C ASN A 32 -12.30 -5.62 -4.86
N THR A 33 -11.57 -4.74 -4.17
CA THR A 33 -11.98 -3.37 -3.91
C THR A 33 -11.30 -2.41 -4.90
N PRO A 34 -11.87 -1.23 -5.18
CA PRO A 34 -11.23 -0.21 -6.00
C PRO A 34 -9.89 0.32 -5.44
N LEU A 35 -9.55 -0.06 -4.20
CA LEU A 35 -8.36 0.37 -3.48
C LEU A 35 -7.41 -0.80 -3.17
N SER A 36 -7.57 -1.93 -3.86
CA SER A 36 -6.72 -3.11 -3.76
C SER A 36 -5.77 -3.16 -4.96
N PHE A 37 -4.48 -2.96 -4.72
CA PHE A 37 -3.46 -2.91 -5.78
C PHE A 37 -2.38 -3.96 -5.56
N ARG A 38 -1.94 -4.58 -6.65
CA ARG A 38 -0.80 -5.50 -6.64
C ARG A 38 0.51 -4.72 -6.73
N PHE A 39 1.46 -5.07 -5.89
CA PHE A 39 2.85 -4.64 -5.97
C PHE A 39 3.74 -5.86 -6.20
N GLU A 40 4.76 -5.71 -7.06
CA GLU A 40 5.66 -6.82 -7.40
C GLU A 40 6.58 -7.23 -6.25
N ASN A 41 6.91 -6.30 -5.35
CA ASN A 41 7.72 -6.53 -4.16
C ASN A 41 7.70 -5.29 -3.24
N LEU A 42 8.35 -5.41 -2.09
CA LEU A 42 8.46 -4.35 -1.09
C LEU A 42 9.11 -3.08 -1.67
N ALA A 43 10.13 -3.20 -2.53
CA ALA A 43 10.79 -2.04 -3.12
C ALA A 43 9.84 -1.22 -4.01
N ALA A 44 9.00 -1.87 -4.81
CA ALA A 44 7.99 -1.20 -5.63
C ALA A 44 6.97 -0.44 -4.76
N PHE A 45 6.57 -1.03 -3.62
CA PHE A 45 5.64 -0.38 -2.68
C PHE A 45 6.27 0.80 -1.94
N LEU A 46 7.53 0.68 -1.49
CA LEU A 46 8.24 1.78 -0.84
C LEU A 46 8.49 2.96 -1.79
N LEU A 47 8.75 2.68 -3.08
CA LEU A 47 8.81 3.71 -4.13
C LEU A 47 7.48 4.44 -4.28
N PHE A 48 6.35 3.73 -4.23
CA PHE A 48 5.02 4.35 -4.26
C PHE A 48 4.78 5.25 -3.04
N LEU A 49 5.10 4.77 -1.85
CA LEU A 49 4.92 5.54 -0.62
C LEU A 49 5.85 6.76 -0.52
N ASN A 50 6.91 6.81 -1.33
CA ASN A 50 7.95 7.84 -1.28
C ASN A 50 8.51 8.05 0.14
N VAL A 51 8.68 6.95 0.89
CA VAL A 51 9.08 6.99 2.30
C VAL A 51 10.59 6.92 2.47
N SER A 52 11.08 7.54 3.54
CA SER A 52 12.47 7.43 3.97
C SER A 52 12.82 6.00 4.41
N ALA A 53 14.10 5.66 4.35
CA ALA A 53 14.63 4.35 4.75
C ALA A 53 14.21 3.91 6.17
N ASP A 54 13.90 4.86 7.05
CA ASP A 54 13.44 4.61 8.42
C ASP A 54 12.10 3.85 8.48
N LYS A 55 11.19 4.13 7.53
CA LYS A 55 9.87 3.46 7.45
C LYS A 55 9.95 2.08 6.78
N GLN A 56 11.03 1.77 6.07
CA GLN A 56 11.19 0.47 5.39
C GLN A 56 11.15 -0.70 6.36
N GLY A 57 11.77 -0.57 7.54
CA GLY A 57 11.77 -1.61 8.56
C GLY A 57 10.36 -1.93 9.08
N GLN A 58 9.57 -0.89 9.35
CA GLN A 58 8.19 -1.02 9.83
C GLN A 58 7.30 -1.69 8.78
N VAL A 59 7.38 -1.26 7.52
CA VAL A 59 6.60 -1.83 6.41
C VAL A 59 6.97 -3.30 6.19
N LYS A 60 8.27 -3.63 6.23
CA LYS A 60 8.74 -5.02 6.10
C LYS A 60 8.19 -5.91 7.23
N GLN A 61 8.16 -5.39 8.46
CA GLN A 61 7.61 -6.11 9.60
C GLN A 61 6.11 -6.36 9.40
N MET A 62 5.32 -5.34 9.05
CA MET A 62 3.88 -5.49 8.78
C MET A 62 3.59 -6.53 7.69
N LEU A 63 4.44 -6.58 6.66
CA LEU A 63 4.31 -7.53 5.56
C LEU A 63 4.63 -8.97 6.01
N THR A 64 5.66 -9.12 6.85
CA THR A 64 6.04 -10.43 7.43
C THR A 64 5.00 -10.92 8.43
N ASP A 65 4.44 -10.02 9.24
CA ASP A 65 3.36 -10.31 10.20
C ASP A 65 2.08 -10.77 9.49
N ALA A 66 1.86 -10.29 8.26
CA ALA A 66 0.79 -10.77 7.38
C ALA A 66 1.10 -12.13 6.71
N GLY A 67 2.25 -12.73 7.00
CA GLY A 67 2.69 -14.01 6.42
C GLY A 67 3.15 -13.90 4.97
N LEU A 68 3.56 -12.71 4.52
CA LEU A 68 3.99 -12.45 3.14
C LEU A 68 5.51 -12.32 3.05
N GLU A 69 6.03 -12.57 1.85
CA GLU A 69 7.46 -12.46 1.57
C GLU A 69 7.75 -11.13 0.86
N PRO A 70 8.73 -10.33 1.34
CA PRO A 70 9.00 -8.99 0.81
C PRO A 70 9.53 -8.98 -0.62
N ASP A 71 10.09 -10.10 -1.07
CA ASP A 71 10.64 -10.28 -2.41
C ASP A 71 9.62 -10.88 -3.40
N LYS A 72 8.41 -11.21 -2.93
CA LYS A 72 7.30 -11.70 -3.76
C LYS A 72 6.25 -10.62 -3.98
N PHE A 73 5.38 -10.85 -4.94
CA PHE A 73 4.23 -9.97 -5.14
C PHE A 73 3.25 -10.11 -3.97
N PHE A 74 2.55 -9.01 -3.68
CA PHE A 74 1.48 -8.96 -2.70
C PHE A 74 0.46 -7.90 -3.11
N PHE A 75 -0.69 -7.92 -2.45
CA PHE A 75 -1.71 -6.90 -2.59
C PHE A 75 -1.66 -5.95 -1.39
N VAL A 76 -1.87 -4.67 -1.68
CA VAL A 76 -2.04 -3.61 -0.69
C VAL A 76 -3.45 -3.08 -0.80
N ASN A 77 -4.18 -3.15 0.30
CA ASN A 77 -5.55 -2.65 0.39
C ASN A 77 -5.52 -1.33 1.16
N PHE A 78 -5.84 -0.24 0.47
CA PHE A 78 -5.91 1.08 1.08
C PHE A 78 -7.32 1.37 1.59
N PHE A 79 -7.39 2.14 2.67
CA PHE A 79 -8.63 2.59 3.28
C PHE A 79 -8.43 3.97 3.91
N LYS A 80 -9.54 4.69 4.07
CA LYS A 80 -9.52 5.96 4.79
C LYS A 80 -8.99 5.69 6.21
N PRO A 81 -8.08 6.52 6.73
CA PRO A 81 -7.69 6.41 8.12
C PRO A 81 -8.96 6.48 8.97
N LYS A 82 -9.17 5.50 9.85
CA LYS A 82 -10.11 5.68 10.95
C LYS A 82 -9.49 6.77 11.82
N VAL A 83 -9.83 8.03 11.55
CA VAL A 83 -9.66 9.07 12.56
C VAL A 83 -10.48 8.56 13.74
N ALA A 84 -9.80 8.16 14.82
CA ALA A 84 -10.49 8.01 16.08
C ALA A 84 -11.03 9.41 16.38
N GLU A 85 -12.34 9.61 16.22
CA GLU A 85 -13.01 10.78 16.78
C GLU A 85 -12.69 10.76 18.28
N ILE A 86 -11.88 11.72 18.74
CA ILE A 86 -11.59 11.98 20.15
C ILE A 86 -12.64 12.95 20.66
#